data_AF-A0A9D1PC99-F1
#
_entry.id   AF-A0A9D1PC99-F1
#
_cell.length_a   1.000
_cell.length_b   1.000
_cell.length_c   1.000
_cell.angle_alpha   90.00
_cell.angle_beta   90.00
_cell.angle_gamma   90.00
#
_symmetry.space_group_name_H-M   'P 1'
#
loop_
_entity.id
_entity.type
_entity.pdbx_description
1 polymer ?
#
loop_
_entity_poly.entity_id
_entity_poly.type
_entity_poly.pdbx_seq_one_letter_code
_entity_poly.pdbx_strand_id
1 'polypeptide(L)'
;MELKEIHAKQVTVEVRDEATGEIFRRTLPMDYYETANFLRLSGEDGRGNPSELVFLSETGMRRLRDLTGKGPDKDPCGTHQ
;
A
#
# COMPACT_ATOMS: atom_id res chain seq x y z
N MET A 1 -12.72 -0.98 -21.03
CA MET A 1 -12.96 -0.26 -19.76
C MET A 1 -11.73 -0.50 -18.90
N GLU A 2 -10.91 0.52 -18.69
CA GLU A 2 -9.68 0.40 -17.93
C GLU A 2 -10.02 0.54 -16.44
N LEU A 3 -9.80 -0.52 -15.66
CA LEU A 3 -10.13 -0.53 -14.24
C LEU A 3 -9.08 0.33 -13.51
N LYS A 4 -9.47 1.55 -13.11
CA LYS A 4 -8.55 2.48 -12.42
C LYS A 4 -8.27 2.09 -10.97
N GLU A 5 -9.21 1.37 -10.36
CA GLU A 5 -9.17 0.95 -8.97
C GLU A 5 -9.81 -0.42 -8.81
N ILE A 6 -9.30 -1.21 -7.86
CA ILE A 6 -9.84 -2.52 -7.48
C ILE A 6 -10.25 -2.46 -6.02
N HIS A 7 -11.46 -2.94 -5.73
CA HIS A 7 -12.03 -3.00 -4.39
C HIS A 7 -12.56 -4.40 -4.10
N ALA A 8 -12.27 -4.96 -2.93
CA ALA A 8 -12.88 -6.21 -2.46
C ALA A 8 -13.06 -6.21 -0.93
N LYS A 9 -14.02 -7.02 -0.46
CA LYS A 9 -14.30 -7.27 0.97
C LYS A 9 -13.80 -8.64 1.45
N GLN A 10 -13.16 -9.38 0.56
CA GLN A 10 -12.67 -10.72 0.78
C GLN A 10 -11.44 -10.94 -0.10
N VAL A 11 -10.41 -11.56 0.47
CA VAL A 11 -9.15 -11.86 -0.23
C VAL A 11 -8.84 -13.35 -0.05
N THR A 12 -8.29 -13.98 -1.10
CA THR A 12 -7.69 -15.32 -0.98
C THR A 12 -6.19 -15.17 -0.89
N VAL A 13 -5.62 -15.55 0.25
CA VAL A 13 -4.17 -15.59 0.46
C VAL A 13 -3.66 -16.96 0.05
N GLU A 14 -2.65 -16.97 -0.81
CA GLU A 14 -1.86 -18.14 -1.15
C GLU A 14 -0.48 -18.00 -0.53
N VAL A 15 -0.06 -18.99 0.25
CA VAL A 15 1.27 -19.06 0.84
C VAL A 15 1.93 -20.36 0.45
N ARG A 16 3.23 -20.30 0.16
CA ARG A 16 4.08 -21.47 -0.01
C ARG A 16 4.92 -21.62 1.24
N ASP A 17 4.79 -22.75 1.93
CA ASP A 17 5.63 -23.05 3.08
C ASP A 17 7.08 -23.26 2.63
N GLU A 18 8.04 -22.65 3.32
CA GLU A 18 9.45 -22.69 2.93
C GLU A 18 10.08 -24.05 3.22
N ALA A 19 9.65 -24.74 4.29
CA ALA A 19 10.25 -26.00 4.72
C ALA A 19 9.78 -27.18 3.85
N THR A 20 8.47 -27.25 3.57
CA THR A 20 7.84 -28.35 2.83
C THR A 20 7.63 -28.04 1.35
N GLY A 21 7.59 -26.76 0.99
CA GLY A 21 7.25 -26.32 -0.36
C GLY A 21 5.75 -26.41 -0.69
N GLU A 22 4.91 -26.85 0.25
CA GLU A 22 3.46 -27.00 0.07
C GLU A 22 2.75 -25.64 -0.06
N ILE A 23 1.67 -25.61 -0.83
CA ILE A 23 0.86 -24.41 -1.07
C ILE A 23 -0.43 -24.48 -0.26
N PHE A 24 -0.69 -23.45 0.54
CA PHE A 24 -1.91 -23.30 1.31
C PHE A 24 -2.70 -22.08 0.82
N ARG A 25 -4.01 -22.26 0.68
CA ARG A 25 -4.95 -21.18 0.34
C ARG A 25 -5.95 -20.96 1.46
N ARG A 26 -6.19 -19.70 1.81
CA ARG A 26 -7.19 -19.29 2.80
C ARG A 26 -7.94 -18.06 2.31
N THR A 27 -9.26 -18.08 2.46
CA THR A 27 -10.12 -16.94 2.15
C THR A 27 -10.41 -16.19 3.43
N LEU A 28 -10.07 -14.90 3.48
CA LEU A 28 -10.14 -14.06 4.68
C LEU A 28 -11.10 -12.88 4.45
N PRO A 29 -11.91 -12.50 5.46
CA PRO A 29 -12.66 -11.25 5.44
C PRO A 29 -11.67 -10.10 5.66
N MET A 30 -11.35 -9.39 4.59
CA MET A 30 -10.37 -8.30 4.59
C MET A 30 -10.71 -7.32 3.47
N ASP A 31 -10.57 -6.04 3.77
CA ASP A 31 -10.75 -4.97 2.81
C ASP A 31 -9.50 -4.85 1.93
N TYR A 32 -9.69 -4.96 0.62
CA TYR A 32 -8.67 -4.77 -0.41
C TYR A 32 -8.97 -3.50 -1.18
N TYR A 33 -7.98 -2.64 -1.31
CA TYR A 33 -8.06 -1.45 -2.16
C TYR A 33 -6.75 -1.26 -2.92
N GLU A 34 -6.81 -1.29 -4.25
CA GLU A 34 -5.67 -1.05 -5.11
C GLU A 34 -5.94 0.08 -6.11
N THR A 35 -4.90 0.88 -6.31
CA THR A 35 -4.80 1.94 -7.32
C THR A 35 -3.47 1.82 -8.04
N ALA A 36 -3.23 2.66 -9.05
CA ALA A 36 -1.91 2.77 -9.67
C ALA A 36 -0.76 3.15 -8.71
N ASN A 37 -1.07 3.68 -7.52
CA ASN A 37 -0.07 4.19 -6.57
C ASN A 37 0.20 3.25 -5.40
N PHE A 38 -0.77 2.43 -5.01
CA PHE A 38 -0.66 1.57 -3.83
C PHE A 38 -1.65 0.42 -3.85
N LEU A 39 -1.33 -0.58 -3.03
CA LEU A 39 -2.22 -1.61 -2.56
C LEU A 39 -2.38 -1.46 -1.04
N ARG A 40 -3.61 -1.45 -0.55
CA ARG A 40 -3.94 -1.44 0.88
C ARG A 40 -4.80 -2.65 1.21
N LEU A 41 -4.38 -3.34 2.27
CA LEU A 41 -5.13 -4.36 2.96
C LEU A 41 -5.53 -3.82 4.33
N SER A 42 -6.80 -3.89 4.71
CA SER A 42 -7.27 -3.42 6.01
C SER A 42 -8.24 -4.39 6.68
N GLY A 43 -8.18 -4.47 8.01
CA GLY A 43 -9.00 -5.33 8.84
C GLY A 43 -8.82 -5.00 10.31
N GLU A 44 -8.91 -6.01 11.17
CA GLU A 44 -8.73 -5.88 12.62
C GLU A 44 -7.54 -6.72 13.10
N ASP A 45 -6.83 -6.22 14.11
CA ASP A 45 -5.83 -6.99 14.84
C ASP A 45 -6.47 -8.00 15.82
N GLY A 46 -5.65 -8.81 16.50
CA GLY A 46 -6.15 -9.79 17.47
C GLY A 46 -6.84 -9.20 18.71
N ARG A 47 -6.85 -7.87 18.87
CA ARG A 47 -7.55 -7.14 19.93
C ARG A 47 -8.81 -6.42 19.42
N GLY A 48 -9.13 -6.53 18.12
CA GLY A 48 -10.25 -5.85 17.49
C GLY A 48 -9.95 -4.38 17.12
N ASN A 49 -8.69 -3.94 17.17
CA ASN A 49 -8.35 -2.59 16.71
C ASN A 49 -8.21 -2.59 15.19
N PRO A 50 -8.60 -1.50 14.49
CA PRO A 50 -8.31 -1.34 13.08
C PRO A 50 -6.81 -1.45 12.78
N SER A 51 -6.45 -2.21 11.75
CA SER A 51 -5.08 -2.40 11.29
C SER A 51 -5.01 -2.41 9.76
N GLU A 52 -3.89 -1.92 9.21
CA GLU A 52 -3.66 -1.87 7.76
C GLU A 52 -2.23 -2.24 7.36
N LEU A 53 -2.11 -2.81 6.16
CA LEU A 53 -0.85 -3.04 5.45
C LEU A 53 -0.91 -2.31 4.11
N VAL A 54 0.05 -1.43 3.86
CA VAL A 54 0.11 -0.61 2.64
C VAL A 54 1.39 -0.89 1.88
N PHE A 55 1.24 -1.28 0.61
CA PHE A 55 2.34 -1.45 -0.34
C PHE A 55 2.29 -0.30 -1.35
N LEU A 56 3.38 0.45 -1.45
CA LEU A 56 3.50 1.55 -2.40
C LEU A 56 4.07 1.02 -3.71
N SER A 57 3.41 1.34 -4.82
CA SER A 57 3.96 1.05 -6.15
C SER A 57 5.15 1.96 -6.43
N GLU A 58 5.94 1.63 -7.45
CA GLU A 58 7.02 2.51 -7.92
C GLU A 58 6.51 3.91 -8.27
N THR A 59 5.34 3.99 -8.91
CA THR A 59 4.64 5.25 -9.22
C THR A 59 4.28 6.01 -7.95
N GLY A 60 3.71 5.33 -6.95
CA GLY A 60 3.37 5.94 -5.66
C GLY A 60 4.61 6.50 -4.95
N MET A 61 5.68 5.69 -4.90
CA MET A 61 6.96 6.11 -4.31
C MET A 61 7.58 7.30 -5.05
N ARG A 62 7.48 7.34 -6.38
CA ARG A 62 7.96 8.48 -7.17
C ARG A 62 7.19 9.76 -6.82
N ARG A 63 5.86 9.69 -6.79
CA ARG A 63 5.01 10.83 -6.41
C ARG A 63 5.30 11.34 -5.01
N LEU A 64 5.53 10.44 -4.05
CA LEU A 64 5.92 10.84 -2.70
C LEU A 64 7.25 11.60 -2.70
N ARG A 65 8.27 11.11 -3.41
CA ARG A 65 9.55 11.82 -3.53
C ARG A 65 9.41 13.19 -4.19
N ASP A 66 8.55 13.29 -5.20
CA ASP A 66 8.29 14.56 -5.90
C ASP A 66 7.58 15.56 -4.96
N LEU A 67 6.66 15.09 -4.11
CA LEU A 67 5.96 15.91 -3.11
C LEU A 67 6.88 16.37 -1.97
N THR A 68 7.76 15.50 -1.48
CA THR A 68 8.69 15.87 -0.39
C THR A 68 9.76 16.84 -0.86
N GLY A 69 9.96 16.98 -2.16
CA GLY A 69 11.00 17.82 -2.75
C GLY A 69 12.41 17.38 -2.35
N LYS A 70 13.40 18.02 -2.98
CA LYS A 70 14.80 18.03 -2.52
C LYS A 70 15.36 19.45 -2.51
N GLY A 71 14.48 20.44 -2.58
CA GLY A 71 14.87 21.84 -2.54
C GLY A 71 15.49 22.14 -1.17
N PRO A 72 16.51 23.02 -1.11
CA PRO A 72 17.02 23.47 0.17
C PRO A 72 15.90 24.12 0.99
N ASP A 73 15.87 23.85 2.31
CA ASP A 73 14.93 24.50 3.24
C ASP A 73 15.08 26.03 3.26
N LYS A 74 16.23 26.52 2.78
CA LYS A 74 16.50 27.93 2.62
C LYS A 74 16.29 28.33 1.17
N ASP A 75 15.45 29.35 1.01
CA ASP A 75 15.27 30.12 -0.21
C ASP A 75 16.66 30.55 -0.78
N PRO A 76 16.90 30.36 -2.10
CA PRO A 76 18.14 30.78 -2.75
C PRO A 76 18.17 32.25 -3.22
N CYS A 77 17.02 32.92 -3.34
CA CYS A 77 16.92 34.32 -3.75
C CYS A 77 17.02 35.34 -2.60
N GLY A 78 16.93 34.93 -1.33
CA GLY A 78 17.11 35.76 -0.13
C GLY A 78 16.09 36.89 0.04
N THR A 79 15.02 36.93 -0.76
CA THR A 79 14.11 38.09 -0.86
C THR A 79 12.71 37.85 -0.30
N HIS A 80 12.43 36.66 0.22
CA HIS A 80 11.10 36.30 0.73
C HIS A 80 11.15 36.33 2.27
N GLN A 81 10.52 37.34 2.86
CA GLN A 81 10.21 37.44 4.29
C GLN A 81 8.79 36.95 4.58
#